data_AF-A0A832SBJ8-F1
#
_entry.id   AF-A0A832SBJ8-F1
#
_cell.length_a   1.000
_cell.length_b   1.000
_cell.length_c   1.000
_cell.angle_alpha   90.00
_cell.angle_beta   90.00
_cell.angle_gamma   90.00
#
_symmetry.space_group_name_H-M   'P 1'
#
loop_
_entity.id
_entity.type
_entity.pdbx_description
1 polymer ?
#
loop_
_entity_poly.entity_id
_entity_poly.type
_entity_poly.pdbx_seq_one_letter_code
_entity_poly.pdbx_strand_id
1 'polypeptide(L)'
;MIREFLYKYYIDPIRYGEAYTLVDTLTYALILIAAVYLLYRGLRRYGIAIDDELVLATLPYVVFGGLLRVVEDTGMITSDLRFLLITPLIFFLIALIAGVALFGGKIAENAGIVSRYSKVYAGVGIAGSFLSGAALVWFGLTETTIALGVLAAIL
;
A
#
# COMPACT_ATOMS: atom_id res chain seq x y z
N MET A 1 -1.21 -27.42 -15.26
CA MET A 1 0.19 -26.93 -15.39
C MET A 1 0.36 -25.46 -14.97
N ILE A 2 0.05 -24.44 -15.81
CA ILE A 2 0.30 -23.02 -15.43
C ILE A 2 -0.59 -22.58 -14.25
N ARG A 3 -1.88 -22.92 -14.27
CA ARG A 3 -2.79 -22.61 -13.16
C ARG A 3 -2.30 -23.20 -11.85
N GLU A 4 -1.96 -24.48 -11.82
CA GLU A 4 -1.45 -25.16 -10.61
C GLU A 4 -0.16 -24.51 -10.10
N PHE A 5 0.74 -24.11 -11.01
CA PHE A 5 1.94 -23.36 -10.65
C PHE A 5 1.61 -22.02 -9.99
N LEU A 6 0.68 -21.26 -10.58
CA LEU A 6 0.24 -19.97 -10.03
C LEU A 6 -0.40 -20.12 -8.65
N TYR A 7 -1.26 -21.13 -8.49
CA TYR A 7 -1.91 -21.41 -7.21
C TYR A 7 -0.87 -21.82 -6.16
N LYS A 8 -0.01 -22.78 -6.48
CA LYS A 8 1.03 -23.29 -5.57
C LYS A 8 1.99 -22.22 -5.07
N TYR A 9 2.45 -21.32 -5.95
CA TYR A 9 3.53 -20.39 -5.59
C TYR A 9 3.06 -18.97 -5.28
N TYR A 10 1.85 -18.55 -5.68
CA TYR A 10 1.43 -17.15 -5.53
C TYR A 10 0.04 -16.97 -4.91
N ILE A 11 -0.91 -17.88 -5.11
CA ILE A 11 -2.27 -17.70 -4.57
C ILE A 11 -2.47 -18.39 -3.23
N ASP A 12 -2.16 -19.68 -3.15
CA ASP A 12 -2.39 -20.48 -1.95
C ASP A 12 -1.53 -20.03 -0.77
N PRO A 13 -0.24 -19.70 -0.94
CA PRO A 13 0.56 -19.16 0.17
C PRO A 13 -0.04 -17.90 0.78
N ILE A 14 -0.55 -16.97 -0.05
CA ILE A 14 -1.20 -15.75 0.42
C ILE A 14 -2.56 -16.07 1.07
N ARG A 15 -3.34 -16.98 0.48
CA ARG A 15 -4.67 -17.35 0.97
C ARG A 15 -4.62 -18.04 2.34
N TYR A 16 -3.62 -18.89 2.56
CA TYR A 16 -3.48 -19.69 3.78
C TYR A 16 -2.45 -19.13 4.77
N GLY A 17 -1.78 -18.01 4.44
CA GLY A 17 -0.78 -17.39 5.29
C GLY A 17 0.49 -18.20 5.45
N GLU A 18 0.89 -18.92 4.39
CA GLU A 18 2.13 -19.71 4.38
C GLU A 18 3.36 -18.80 4.23
N ALA A 19 4.52 -19.33 4.63
CA ALA A 19 5.79 -18.63 4.43
C ALA A 19 6.16 -18.56 2.94
N TYR A 20 6.90 -17.51 2.57
CA TYR A 20 7.44 -17.39 1.22
C TYR A 20 8.34 -18.58 0.88
N THR A 21 8.17 -19.09 -0.33
CA THR A 21 9.06 -20.07 -0.93
C THR A 21 10.31 -19.39 -1.52
N LEU A 22 11.22 -20.16 -2.11
CA LEU A 22 12.31 -19.57 -2.89
C LEU A 22 11.81 -18.92 -4.19
N VAL A 23 10.77 -19.49 -4.81
CA VAL A 23 10.28 -19.10 -6.13
C VAL A 23 9.63 -17.72 -6.10
N ASP A 24 8.65 -17.55 -5.21
CA ASP A 24 7.96 -16.28 -5.00
C ASP A 24 8.89 -15.21 -4.42
N THR A 25 9.77 -15.54 -3.47
CA THR A 25 10.79 -14.59 -2.96
C THR A 25 11.65 -14.02 -4.10
N LEU A 26 12.23 -14.88 -4.94
CA LEU A 26 13.03 -14.43 -6.07
C LEU A 26 12.18 -13.66 -7.10
N THR A 27 10.95 -14.09 -7.33
CA THR A 27 10.03 -13.40 -8.23
C THR A 27 9.77 -11.97 -7.76
N TYR A 28 9.38 -11.79 -6.49
CA TYR A 28 9.09 -10.47 -5.93
C TYR A 28 10.35 -9.59 -5.84
N ALA A 29 11.52 -10.16 -5.55
CA ALA A 29 12.78 -9.43 -5.59
C ALA A 29 13.11 -8.89 -6.98
N LEU A 30 12.93 -9.70 -8.04
CA LEU A 30 13.13 -9.27 -9.42
C LEU A 30 12.12 -8.20 -9.85
N ILE A 31 10.86 -8.35 -9.46
CA ILE A 31 9.83 -7.33 -9.70
C ILE A 31 10.20 -6.02 -9.00
N LEU A 32 10.68 -6.07 -7.76
CA LEU A 32 11.08 -4.89 -7.01
C LEU A 32 12.25 -4.16 -7.70
N ILE A 33 13.29 -4.88 -8.13
CA ILE A 33 14.43 -4.31 -8.86
C ILE A 33 13.95 -3.62 -10.15
N ALA A 34 13.08 -4.30 -10.91
CA ALA A 34 12.50 -3.73 -12.12
C ALA A 34 11.66 -2.48 -11.82
N ALA A 35 10.83 -2.51 -10.78
CA ALA A 35 9.98 -1.39 -10.37
C ALA A 35 10.81 -0.17 -9.96
N VAL A 36 11.85 -0.36 -9.15
CA VAL A 36 12.78 0.72 -8.76
C VAL A 36 13.50 1.30 -9.97
N TYR A 37 13.97 0.45 -10.88
CA TYR A 37 14.61 0.91 -12.12
C TYR A 37 13.66 1.73 -12.99
N LEU A 38 12.42 1.26 -13.19
CA LEU A 38 11.39 1.96 -13.97
C LEU A 38 11.01 3.29 -13.31
N LEU A 39 10.84 3.31 -11.99
CA LEU A 39 10.58 4.54 -11.23
C LEU A 39 11.71 5.53 -11.43
N TYR A 40 12.97 5.13 -11.24
CA TYR A 40 14.14 5.98 -11.47
C TYR A 40 14.21 6.54 -12.89
N ARG A 41 13.93 5.71 -13.91
CA ARG A 41 13.85 6.16 -15.31
C ARG A 41 12.73 7.18 -15.51
N GLY A 42 11.58 6.96 -14.88
CA GLY A 42 10.46 7.91 -14.87
C GLY A 42 10.83 9.24 -14.24
N LEU A 43 11.40 9.24 -13.03
CA LEU A 43 11.85 10.44 -12.34
C LEU A 43 12.81 11.26 -13.20
N ARG A 44 13.83 10.61 -13.80
CA ARG A 44 14.76 11.27 -14.73
C ARG A 44 14.09 11.83 -15.96
N ARG A 45 13.14 11.10 -16.56
CA ARG A 45 12.41 11.55 -17.77
C ARG A 45 11.60 12.81 -17.50
N TYR A 46 10.99 12.92 -16.33
CA TYR A 46 10.15 14.06 -15.96
C TYR A 46 10.90 15.16 -15.20
N GLY A 47 12.22 15.02 -15.01
CA GLY A 47 13.03 16.01 -14.29
C GLY A 47 12.66 16.15 -12.81
N ILE A 48 12.16 15.08 -12.19
CA ILE A 48 11.84 15.05 -10.76
C ILE A 48 13.13 14.76 -9.99
N ALA A 49 13.55 15.72 -9.16
CA ALA A 49 14.71 15.56 -8.28
C ALA A 49 14.36 14.62 -7.12
N ILE A 50 15.36 13.86 -6.65
CA ILE A 50 15.26 13.08 -5.42
C ILE A 50 15.83 13.96 -4.31
N ASP A 51 14.97 14.81 -3.75
CA ASP A 51 15.29 15.81 -2.74
C ASP A 51 14.34 15.69 -1.53
N ASP A 52 14.54 16.57 -0.55
CA ASP A 52 13.72 16.60 0.68
C ASP A 52 12.23 16.80 0.37
N GLU A 53 11.90 17.54 -0.71
CA GLU A 53 10.51 17.76 -1.13
C GLU A 53 9.85 16.45 -1.56
N LEU A 54 10.50 15.65 -2.41
CA LEU A 54 9.98 14.34 -2.80
C LEU A 54 9.89 13.37 -1.62
N VAL A 55 10.89 13.37 -0.73
CA VAL A 55 10.91 12.51 0.46
C VAL A 55 9.75 12.86 1.40
N LEU A 56 9.60 14.14 1.76
CA LEU A 56 8.52 14.59 2.64
C LEU A 56 7.14 14.34 2.02
N ALA A 57 6.99 14.56 0.71
CA ALA A 57 5.74 14.28 0.01
C ALA A 57 5.42 12.78 -0.08
N THR A 58 6.41 11.90 0.08
CA THR A 58 6.23 10.44 0.09
C THR A 58 5.85 9.90 1.47
N LEU A 59 6.23 10.55 2.58
CA LEU A 59 5.94 10.09 3.94
C LEU A 59 4.45 9.74 4.20
N PRO A 60 3.46 10.51 3.72
CA PRO A 60 2.06 10.15 3.88
C PRO A 60 1.70 8.78 3.28
N TYR A 61 2.40 8.31 2.25
CA TYR A 61 2.16 6.98 1.68
C TYR A 61 2.66 5.85 2.57
N VAL A 62 3.70 6.08 3.37
CA VAL A 62 4.18 5.12 4.37
C VAL A 62 3.12 4.95 5.46
N VAL A 63 2.56 6.06 5.93
CA VAL A 63 1.44 6.06 6.89
C VAL A 63 0.20 5.40 6.29
N PHE A 64 -0.17 5.78 5.07
CA PHE A 64 -1.31 5.21 4.36
C PHE A 64 -1.20 3.70 4.19
N GLY A 65 -0.04 3.21 3.75
CA GLY A 65 0.22 1.78 3.62
C GLY A 65 0.15 1.04 4.94
N GLY A 66 0.72 1.62 6.01
CA GLY A 66 0.62 1.06 7.36
C GLY A 66 -0.83 0.97 7.86
N LEU A 67 -1.61 2.04 7.69
CA LEU A 67 -3.03 2.06 8.09
C LEU A 67 -3.87 1.06 7.28
N LEU A 68 -3.67 0.98 5.96
CA LEU A 68 -4.35 -0.04 5.15
C LEU A 68 -3.98 -1.46 5.56
N ARG A 69 -2.78 -1.65 6.10
CA ARG A 69 -2.39 -2.96 6.61
C ARG A 69 -3.12 -3.31 7.90
N VAL A 70 -3.30 -2.33 8.80
CA VAL A 70 -4.18 -2.49 9.97
C VAL A 70 -5.63 -2.75 9.55
N VAL A 71 -6.14 -2.09 8.50
CA VAL A 71 -7.49 -2.35 7.96
C VAL A 71 -7.66 -3.81 7.50
N GLU A 72 -6.61 -4.43 6.97
CA GLU A 72 -6.65 -5.86 6.65
C GLU A 72 -6.67 -6.72 7.92
N ASP A 73 -5.81 -6.39 8.89
CA ASP A 73 -5.69 -7.12 10.16
C ASP A 73 -6.97 -7.06 11.02
N THR A 74 -7.81 -6.01 10.88
CA THR A 74 -9.11 -5.97 11.58
C THR A 74 -10.12 -6.97 11.05
N GLY A 75 -9.93 -7.51 9.84
CA GLY A 75 -10.90 -8.37 9.17
C GLY A 75 -12.18 -7.65 8.72
N MET A 76 -12.22 -6.32 8.77
CA MET A 76 -13.42 -5.53 8.43
C MET A 76 -13.82 -5.64 6.94
N ILE A 77 -12.88 -5.99 6.07
CA ILE A 77 -13.13 -6.27 4.65
C ILE A 77 -13.31 -7.78 4.47
N THR A 78 -14.56 -8.19 4.24
CA THR A 78 -14.93 -9.61 4.06
C THR A 78 -14.93 -10.07 2.60
N SER A 79 -14.89 -9.13 1.65
CA SER A 79 -14.82 -9.44 0.22
C SER A 79 -13.44 -9.95 -0.22
N ASP A 80 -13.39 -10.60 -1.38
CA ASP A 80 -12.13 -11.06 -2.01
C ASP A 80 -11.12 -9.93 -2.27
N LEU A 81 -11.56 -8.67 -2.28
CA LEU A 81 -10.66 -7.51 -2.40
C LEU A 81 -9.64 -7.42 -1.25
N ARG A 82 -9.92 -8.05 -0.10
CA ARG A 82 -8.96 -8.16 1.01
C ARG A 82 -7.62 -8.72 0.54
N PHE A 83 -7.62 -9.59 -0.47
CA PHE A 83 -6.40 -10.19 -1.02
C PHE A 83 -5.38 -9.15 -1.51
N LEU A 84 -5.84 -7.99 -1.98
CA LEU A 84 -4.98 -6.88 -2.40
C LEU A 84 -4.25 -6.20 -1.23
N LEU A 85 -4.76 -6.36 -0.01
CA LEU A 85 -4.20 -5.76 1.21
C LEU A 85 -3.25 -6.72 1.96
N ILE A 86 -3.13 -7.97 1.51
CA ILE A 86 -2.18 -8.94 2.07
C ILE A 86 -0.80 -8.71 1.45
N THR A 87 0.26 -8.98 2.20
CA THR A 87 1.62 -8.87 1.66
C THR A 87 1.90 -9.98 0.63
N PRO A 88 2.68 -9.69 -0.43
CA PRO A 88 3.33 -8.40 -0.74
C PRO A 88 2.44 -7.46 -1.56
N LEU A 89 1.23 -7.89 -1.96
CA LEU A 89 0.35 -7.17 -2.89
C LEU A 89 0.01 -5.75 -2.44
N ILE A 90 -0.16 -5.53 -1.12
CA ILE A 90 -0.42 -4.20 -0.58
C ILE A 90 0.66 -3.18 -0.94
N PHE A 91 1.94 -3.58 -0.96
CA PHE A 91 3.03 -2.67 -1.30
C PHE A 91 3.04 -2.33 -2.79
N PHE A 92 2.66 -3.26 -3.66
CA PHE A 92 2.45 -2.98 -5.08
C PHE A 92 1.27 -2.03 -5.30
N LEU A 93 0.18 -2.20 -4.54
CA LEU A 93 -0.97 -1.30 -4.59
C LEU A 93 -0.57 0.12 -4.17
N ILE A 94 0.10 0.28 -3.03
CA ILE A 94 0.57 1.60 -2.55
C ILE A 94 1.55 2.22 -3.55
N ALA A 95 2.50 1.44 -4.08
CA ALA A 95 3.45 1.92 -5.09
C ALA A 95 2.75 2.36 -6.39
N LEU A 96 1.71 1.65 -6.82
CA LEU A 96 0.91 2.02 -7.99
C LEU A 96 0.16 3.33 -7.75
N ILE A 97 -0.53 3.48 -6.61
CA ILE A 97 -1.24 4.71 -6.24
C ILE A 97 -0.26 5.88 -6.17
N ALA A 98 0.88 5.69 -5.49
CA ALA A 98 1.93 6.69 -5.38
C ALA A 98 2.50 7.08 -6.76
N GLY A 99 2.82 6.10 -7.61
CA GLY A 99 3.33 6.35 -8.95
C GLY A 99 2.33 7.12 -9.82
N VAL A 100 1.05 6.73 -9.81
CA VAL A 100 -0.01 7.43 -10.55
C VAL A 100 -0.16 8.87 -10.05
N ALA A 101 -0.18 9.08 -8.73
CA ALA A 101 -0.29 10.42 -8.16
C ALA A 101 0.95 11.29 -8.44
N LEU A 102 2.16 10.71 -8.38
CA LEU A 102 3.41 11.41 -8.64
C LEU A 102 3.52 11.85 -10.10
N PHE A 103 3.41 10.89 -11.03
CA PHE A 103 3.54 11.18 -12.46
C PHE A 103 2.33 11.95 -12.98
N GLY A 104 1.11 11.64 -12.52
CA GLY A 104 -0.09 12.40 -12.84
C GLY A 104 0.00 13.84 -12.35
N GLY A 105 0.45 14.06 -11.11
CA GLY A 105 0.70 15.38 -10.55
C GLY A 105 1.76 16.15 -11.34
N LYS A 106 2.83 15.49 -11.77
CA LYS A 106 3.89 16.12 -12.58
C LYS A 106 3.43 16.47 -13.99
N ILE A 107 2.63 15.61 -14.62
CA ILE A 107 2.01 15.89 -15.93
C ILE A 107 1.06 17.08 -15.80
N ALA A 108 0.24 17.14 -14.75
CA ALA A 108 -0.66 18.25 -14.48
C ALA A 108 0.09 19.57 -14.20
N GLU A 109 1.24 19.50 -13.50
CA GLU A 109 2.10 20.66 -13.26
C GLU A 109 2.69 21.19 -14.57
N ASN A 110 3.23 20.30 -15.42
CA ASN A 110 3.75 20.67 -16.73
C ASN A 110 2.67 21.25 -17.65
N ALA A 111 1.41 20.88 -17.46
CA ALA A 111 0.25 21.43 -18.18
C ALA A 111 -0.28 22.75 -17.57
N GLY A 112 0.28 23.23 -16.46
CA GLY A 112 -0.18 24.43 -15.77
C GLY A 112 -1.50 24.28 -15.01
N ILE A 113 -2.01 23.05 -14.84
CA ILE A 113 -3.26 22.76 -14.13
C ILE A 113 -3.06 22.88 -12.62
N VAL A 114 -1.89 22.46 -12.13
CA VAL A 114 -1.52 22.55 -10.72
C VAL A 114 -0.22 23.32 -10.58
N SER A 115 -0.07 24.05 -9.47
CA SER A 115 1.12 24.86 -9.22
C SER A 115 2.34 24.04 -8.81
N ARG A 116 2.14 22.87 -8.20
CA ARG A 116 3.21 22.04 -7.65
C ARG A 116 2.81 20.57 -7.58
N TYR A 117 3.57 19.69 -8.23
CA TYR A 117 3.27 18.26 -8.29
C TYR A 117 3.30 17.61 -6.89
N SER A 118 4.22 18.02 -6.03
CA SER A 118 4.42 17.46 -4.68
C SER A 118 3.19 17.65 -3.78
N LYS A 119 2.43 18.74 -3.97
CA LYS A 119 1.18 18.99 -3.22
C LYS A 119 0.08 18.01 -3.62
N VAL A 120 -0.06 17.73 -4.91
CA VAL A 120 -1.02 16.73 -5.42
C VAL A 120 -0.62 15.35 -4.92
N TYR A 121 0.65 15.00 -5.10
CA TYR A 121 1.21 13.73 -4.69
C TYR A 121 1.05 13.50 -3.17
N ALA A 122 1.50 14.43 -2.33
CA ALA A 122 1.32 14.35 -0.88
C ALA A 122 -0.16 14.35 -0.48
N GLY A 123 -0.99 15.16 -1.15
CA GLY A 123 -2.42 15.26 -0.89
C GLY A 123 -3.15 13.94 -1.07
N VAL A 124 -2.81 13.14 -2.10
CA VAL A 124 -3.37 11.80 -2.29
C VAL A 124 -2.98 10.86 -1.14
N GLY A 125 -1.71 10.88 -0.70
CA GLY A 125 -1.26 10.06 0.43
C GLY A 125 -1.88 10.48 1.77
N ILE A 126 -2.07 11.78 2.00
CA ILE A 126 -2.75 12.33 3.18
C ILE A 126 -4.22 11.94 3.17
N ALA A 127 -4.91 12.10 2.03
CA ALA A 127 -6.31 11.71 1.89
C ALA A 127 -6.48 10.20 2.12
N GLY A 128 -5.62 9.37 1.54
CA GLY A 128 -5.60 7.92 1.80
C GLY A 128 -5.41 7.61 3.28
N SER A 129 -4.43 8.25 3.92
CA SER A 129 -4.19 8.08 5.37
C SER A 129 -5.41 8.47 6.21
N PHE A 130 -6.02 9.61 5.91
CA PHE A 130 -7.19 10.10 6.62
C PHE A 130 -8.39 9.16 6.44
N LEU A 131 -8.65 8.70 5.22
CA LEU A 131 -9.76 7.77 4.93
C LEU A 131 -9.57 6.43 5.65
N SER A 132 -8.37 5.84 5.58
CA SER A 132 -8.07 4.60 6.30
C SER A 132 -8.15 4.78 7.81
N GLY A 133 -7.62 5.88 8.34
CA GLY A 133 -7.70 6.21 9.76
C GLY A 133 -9.14 6.40 10.24
N ALA A 134 -9.96 7.11 9.47
CA ALA A 134 -11.38 7.30 9.78
C ALA A 134 -12.15 5.98 9.76
N ALA A 135 -11.87 5.10 8.79
CA ALA A 135 -12.45 3.77 8.72
C ALA A 135 -12.08 2.90 9.93
N LEU A 136 -10.82 2.95 10.37
CA LEU A 136 -10.34 2.25 11.57
C LEU A 136 -10.97 2.79 12.86
N VAL A 137 -11.08 4.11 13.00
CA VAL A 137 -11.74 4.73 14.16
C VAL A 137 -13.21 4.33 14.20
N TRP A 138 -13.90 4.41 13.06
CA TRP A 138 -15.29 3.95 12.94
C TRP A 138 -15.44 2.49 13.36
N PHE A 139 -14.64 1.59 12.78
CA PHE A 139 -14.69 0.16 13.09
C PHE A 139 -14.40 -0.11 14.57
N GLY A 140 -13.40 0.57 15.15
CA GLY A 140 -13.10 0.49 16.57
C GLY A 140 -14.30 0.91 17.43
N LEU A 141 -14.96 2.02 17.12
CA LEU A 141 -16.11 2.49 17.90
C LEU A 141 -17.33 1.56 17.80
N THR A 142 -17.50 0.82 16.70
CA THR A 142 -18.65 -0.09 16.50
C THR A 142 -18.41 -1.49 17.07
N GLU A 143 -17.18 -2.00 16.99
CA GLU A 143 -16.86 -3.40 17.33
C GLU A 143 -16.13 -3.56 18.67
N THR A 144 -15.69 -2.46 19.33
CA THR A 144 -14.98 -2.58 20.61
C THR A 144 -15.90 -3.12 21.69
N THR A 145 -15.62 -4.34 22.14
CA THR A 145 -16.22 -4.92 23.34
C THR A 145 -15.18 -4.99 24.46
N ILE A 146 -15.50 -4.42 25.63
CA ILE A 146 -14.67 -4.63 26.82
C ILE A 146 -14.99 -6.03 27.36
N ALA A 147 -14.09 -6.99 27.12
CA ALA A 147 -14.23 -8.36 27.58
C ALA A 147 -13.88 -8.48 29.08
N LEU A 148 -14.72 -7.90 29.95
CA LEU A 148 -14.53 -7.93 31.41
C LEU A 148 -14.42 -9.36 31.96
N GLY A 149 -15.08 -10.33 31.32
CA GLY A 149 -14.95 -11.75 31.67
C GLY A 149 -13.58 -12.33 31.38
N VAL A 150 -12.90 -11.89 30.31
CA VAL A 150 -11.50 -12.28 30.04
C VAL A 150 -10.59 -11.62 31.06
N LEU A 151 -10.78 -10.32 31.33
CA LEU A 151 -10.01 -9.60 32.35
C LEU A 151 -10.12 -10.26 33.73
N ALA A 152 -11.32 -10.68 34.14
CA ALA A 152 -11.53 -11.38 35.41
C ALA A 152 -10.98 -12.82 35.43
N ALA A 153 -10.77 -13.46 34.28
CA ALA A 153 -10.21 -14.81 34.19
C ALA A 153 -8.67 -14.83 34.20
N ILE A 154 -8.03 -13.72 33.80
CA ILE A 154 -6.56 -13.58 33.73
C ILE A 154 -5.95 -12.80 34.91
N LEU A 155 -6.78 -12.12 35.71
CA LEU A 155 -6.41 -11.49 36.98
C LEU A 155 -6.66 -12.44 38.15
#